data_AF-A0A536GN83-F1
#
_entry.id   AF-A0A536GN83-F1
#
_cell.length_a   1.000
_cell.length_b   1.000
_cell.length_c   1.000
_cell.angle_alpha   90.00
_cell.angle_beta   90.00
_cell.angle_gamma   90.00
#
_symmetry.space_group_name_H-M   'P 1'
#
loop_
_entity.id
_entity.type
_entity.pdbx_description
1 polymer ?
#
loop_
_entity_poly.entity_id
_entity_poly.type
_entity_poly.pdbx_seq_one_letter_code
_entity_poly.pdbx_strand_id
1 'polypeptide(L)'
;MAAREPLSRVSSAGRAPERFSGGWGSRSLKELSGRLRWHNDETIVRSCPRAGSQPDLHPVQWLIIYLSTGLRLGVVNVARVVIHRACKRAGIYRWLLPPRKAVPLELRVDSLRDAAQPPVPWSDRSVLTEADELLTGRANYFSVHAHDIGNPPNWFLNPFQNKRHPQPALHWSEIADFSADVGDIKVVWEISRFSWAPVFARAWRISGDARYLSAMQLWMQDWWRCNPPNTGPNWMCGQETSIRLINALLALRMAGLEKNVGSGLVAFVEAHCRRVDLTTFYTVAQDNNHATSEAAGLFVGGTWLARHGEGELSVLRKHGGDMWGRHHSPKIFILGRLPQRDGWAR
;
A
#
# COMPACT_ATOMS: atom_id res chain seq x y z
N MET A 1 -40.03 -41.11 -54.10
CA MET A 1 -40.79 -39.94 -53.62
C MET A 1 -39.75 -38.98 -53.03
N ALA A 2 -39.40 -37.87 -53.67
CA ALA A 2 -40.21 -36.66 -53.98
C ALA A 2 -40.48 -35.84 -52.69
N ALA A 3 -40.23 -34.52 -52.62
CA ALA A 3 -39.62 -33.59 -53.58
C ALA A 3 -39.00 -32.35 -52.87
N ARG A 4 -38.43 -31.41 -53.65
CA ARG A 4 -37.78 -30.17 -53.20
C ARG A 4 -38.77 -29.02 -52.92
N GLU A 5 -38.40 -28.14 -51.97
CA GLU A 5 -38.66 -26.66 -51.97
C GLU A 5 -40.13 -26.15 -51.96
N PRO A 6 -40.43 -24.83 -51.76
CA PRO A 6 -39.57 -23.63 -51.89
C PRO A 6 -39.67 -22.54 -50.79
N LEU A 7 -38.82 -21.51 -50.97
CA LEU A 7 -38.91 -20.16 -50.39
C LEU A 7 -40.14 -19.38 -50.88
N SER A 8 -40.63 -18.42 -50.08
CA SER A 8 -41.44 -17.29 -50.59
C SER A 8 -41.18 -15.98 -49.83
N ARG A 9 -40.94 -14.90 -50.60
CA ARG A 9 -40.98 -13.49 -50.16
C ARG A 9 -42.37 -12.93 -50.45
N VAL A 10 -42.88 -12.01 -49.62
CA VAL A 10 -43.73 -10.87 -50.06
C VAL A 10 -43.41 -9.64 -49.18
N SER A 11 -43.57 -8.44 -49.74
CA SER A 11 -43.21 -7.15 -49.13
C SER A 11 -44.40 -6.19 -48.95
N SER A 12 -44.15 -5.17 -48.12
CA SER A 12 -44.53 -3.74 -48.30
C SER A 12 -45.96 -3.21 -48.06
N ALA A 13 -45.95 -1.99 -47.47
CA ALA A 13 -47.00 -0.95 -47.37
C ALA A 13 -48.18 -1.19 -46.40
N GLY A 14 -48.63 -0.23 -45.56
CA GLY A 14 -48.04 1.07 -45.18
C GLY A 14 -49.08 2.18 -44.94
N ARG A 15 -48.89 3.03 -43.91
CA ARG A 15 -49.35 4.44 -43.86
C ARG A 15 -48.77 5.19 -42.65
N ALA A 16 -48.47 6.48 -42.85
CA ALA A 16 -48.14 7.48 -41.83
C ALA A 16 -49.42 8.21 -41.36
N PRO A 17 -49.40 9.17 -40.42
CA PRO A 17 -48.67 10.44 -40.51
C PRO A 17 -47.84 10.72 -39.23
N GLU A 18 -47.25 11.88 -38.90
CA GLU A 18 -47.24 13.27 -39.44
C GLU A 18 -45.80 13.79 -39.63
N ARG A 19 -45.59 15.12 -39.62
CA ARG A 19 -44.31 15.84 -39.55
C ARG A 19 -44.37 16.89 -38.44
N PHE A 20 -43.25 17.21 -37.81
CA PHE A 20 -42.95 18.61 -37.46
C PHE A 20 -41.48 18.94 -37.75
N SER A 21 -41.26 20.13 -38.29
CA SER A 21 -40.01 20.54 -38.93
C SER A 21 -39.18 21.47 -38.04
N GLY A 22 -37.88 21.19 -37.90
CA GLY A 22 -36.88 22.11 -37.35
C GLY A 22 -35.55 21.89 -38.10
N GLY A 23 -35.14 22.86 -38.91
CA GLY A 23 -34.03 22.68 -39.85
C GLY A 23 -32.66 22.70 -39.17
N TRP A 24 -31.86 21.66 -39.41
CA TRP A 24 -30.42 21.67 -39.08
C TRP A 24 -29.65 22.34 -40.20
N GLY A 25 -29.46 23.66 -40.07
CA GLY A 25 -28.53 24.42 -40.92
C GLY A 25 -27.08 24.03 -40.60
N SER A 26 -26.32 23.68 -41.62
CA SER A 26 -24.90 23.35 -41.50
C SER A 26 -24.10 24.56 -41.00
N ARG A 27 -23.42 24.41 -39.85
CA ARG A 27 -22.37 25.34 -39.42
C ARG A 27 -21.09 24.61 -39.02
N SER A 28 -20.03 25.08 -39.67
CA SER A 28 -18.61 24.77 -39.51
C SER A 28 -18.14 24.50 -38.08
N LEU A 29 -17.19 23.57 -37.94
CA LEU A 29 -16.45 23.21 -36.71
C LEU A 29 -15.52 24.33 -36.18
N LYS A 30 -15.88 25.61 -36.36
CA LYS A 30 -15.12 26.80 -35.93
C LYS A 30 -15.85 27.72 -34.95
N GLU A 31 -17.12 27.47 -34.59
CA GLU A 31 -17.90 28.35 -33.70
C GLU A 31 -18.06 27.84 -32.23
N LEU A 32 -17.43 26.71 -31.85
CA LEU A 32 -17.46 26.20 -30.45
C LEU A 32 -16.17 26.46 -29.64
N SER A 33 -15.19 27.17 -30.21
CA SER A 33 -14.00 27.63 -29.48
C SER A 33 -14.22 29.03 -28.89
N GLY A 34 -15.01 29.15 -27.81
CA GLY A 34 -15.57 30.46 -27.46
C GLY A 34 -16.11 30.74 -26.05
N ARG A 35 -15.64 30.09 -24.98
CA ARG A 35 -15.64 30.63 -23.59
C ARG A 35 -15.03 29.66 -22.57
N LEU A 36 -13.73 29.79 -22.36
CA LEU A 36 -13.05 29.52 -21.09
C LEU A 36 -11.81 30.40 -21.06
N ARG A 37 -12.00 31.65 -20.61
CA ARG A 37 -10.89 32.55 -20.29
C ARG A 37 -10.24 32.04 -19.02
N TRP A 38 -9.22 31.20 -19.18
CA TRP A 38 -8.24 31.01 -18.13
C TRP A 38 -7.51 32.34 -17.94
N HIS A 39 -7.46 32.82 -16.70
CA HIS A 39 -6.54 33.90 -16.35
C HIS A 39 -5.13 33.35 -16.52
N ASN A 40 -4.36 33.95 -17.44
CA ASN A 40 -2.91 33.78 -17.47
C ASN A 40 -2.33 34.54 -16.28
N ASP A 41 -2.42 33.97 -15.08
CA ASP A 41 -1.40 34.22 -14.09
C ASP A 41 -0.18 33.41 -14.53
N GLU A 42 0.83 34.11 -15.05
CA GLU A 42 2.18 33.59 -15.22
C GLU A 42 2.81 33.36 -13.83
N THR A 43 2.24 32.40 -13.10
CA THR A 43 2.92 31.77 -11.97
C THR A 43 4.13 31.06 -12.55
N ILE A 44 5.27 31.75 -12.48
CA ILE A 44 6.58 31.27 -12.84
C ILE A 44 6.75 29.88 -12.23
N VAL A 45 6.60 28.84 -13.05
CA VAL A 45 6.99 27.48 -12.70
C VAL A 45 8.50 27.52 -12.60
N ARG A 46 8.98 27.89 -11.41
CA ARG A 46 10.41 27.81 -11.07
C ARG A 46 10.79 26.37 -11.30
N SER A 47 11.59 26.15 -12.34
CA SER A 47 12.18 24.86 -12.62
C SER A 47 12.80 24.34 -11.33
N CYS A 48 12.31 23.20 -10.85
CA CYS A 48 12.94 22.54 -9.71
C CYS A 48 14.41 22.31 -10.11
N PRO A 49 15.40 22.81 -9.35
CA PRO A 49 16.79 22.67 -9.75
C PRO A 49 17.09 21.20 -9.99
N ARG A 50 17.74 20.88 -11.13
CA ARG A 50 18.42 19.58 -11.28
C ARG A 50 19.23 19.37 -10.01
N ALA A 51 19.10 18.18 -9.41
CA ALA A 51 19.67 17.80 -8.11
C ALA A 51 20.99 18.54 -7.88
N GLY A 52 20.93 19.60 -7.06
CA GLY A 52 22.05 20.51 -6.92
C GLY A 52 23.27 19.74 -6.43
N SER A 53 24.45 20.11 -6.94
CA SER A 53 25.70 19.75 -6.28
C SER A 53 25.55 20.05 -4.79
N GLN A 54 26.04 19.15 -3.93
CA GLN A 54 26.03 19.41 -2.49
C GLN A 54 26.65 20.79 -2.24
N PRO A 55 26.11 21.60 -1.31
CA PRO A 55 26.66 22.92 -1.07
C PRO A 55 28.14 22.77 -0.70
N ASP A 56 28.99 23.58 -1.34
CA ASP A 56 30.43 23.64 -1.10
C ASP A 56 30.72 24.27 0.28
N LEU A 57 30.31 23.56 1.33
CA LEU A 57 30.53 23.92 2.71
C LEU A 57 31.99 23.64 3.08
N HIS A 58 32.59 24.58 3.81
CA HIS A 58 33.95 24.44 4.33
C HIS A 58 34.03 23.22 5.27
N PRO A 59 35.15 22.46 5.32
CA PRO A 59 35.25 21.25 6.16
C PRO A 59 34.89 21.46 7.64
N VAL A 60 35.15 22.66 8.18
CA VAL A 60 34.75 23.03 9.55
C VAL A 60 33.23 23.16 9.70
N GLN A 61 32.51 23.66 8.69
CA GLN A 61 31.04 23.71 8.70
C GLN A 61 30.45 22.31 8.65
N TRP A 62 31.02 21.41 7.82
CA TRP A 62 30.67 19.99 7.84
C TRP A 62 30.90 19.35 9.20
N LEU A 63 32.05 19.60 9.84
CA LEU A 63 32.35 19.09 11.18
C LEU A 63 31.34 19.59 12.23
N ILE A 64 30.98 20.88 12.21
CA ILE A 64 29.97 21.46 13.11
C ILE A 64 28.60 20.83 12.87
N ILE A 65 28.20 20.59 11.61
CA ILE A 65 26.96 19.90 11.26
C ILE A 65 26.99 18.47 11.81
N TYR A 66 28.03 17.68 11.53
CA TYR A 66 28.11 16.29 12.02
C TYR A 66 28.13 16.19 13.55
N LEU A 67 28.86 17.07 14.24
CA LEU A 67 28.88 17.11 15.70
C LEU A 67 27.52 17.52 16.29
N SER A 68 26.90 18.59 15.77
CA SER A 68 25.60 19.05 16.27
C SER A 68 24.46 18.07 15.98
N THR A 69 24.45 17.44 14.81
CA THR A 69 23.52 16.34 14.47
C THR A 69 23.78 15.12 15.36
N GLY A 70 25.04 14.72 15.56
CA GLY A 70 25.39 13.57 16.42
C GLY A 70 24.98 13.78 17.88
N LEU A 71 25.17 14.99 18.42
CA LEU A 71 24.72 15.36 19.75
C LEU A 71 23.19 15.38 19.87
N ARG A 72 22.47 15.92 18.88
CA ARG A 72 20.99 15.94 18.85
C ARG A 72 20.38 14.55 18.73
N LEU A 73 20.97 13.65 17.94
CA LEU A 73 20.52 12.26 17.84
C LEU A 73 20.87 11.44 19.10
N GLY A 74 21.95 11.80 19.78
CA GLY A 74 22.48 11.10 20.95
C GLY A 74 23.35 9.90 20.56
N VAL A 75 24.44 9.69 21.31
CA VAL A 75 25.47 8.68 21.03
C VAL A 75 24.93 7.25 20.89
N VAL A 76 23.86 6.91 21.63
CA VAL A 76 23.22 5.59 21.57
C VAL A 76 22.52 5.36 20.23
N ASN A 77 21.87 6.38 19.67
CA ASN A 77 21.24 6.27 18.35
C ASN A 77 22.27 6.24 17.23
N VAL A 78 23.33 7.05 17.32
CA VAL A 78 24.47 6.98 16.40
C VAL A 78 25.08 5.58 16.40
N ALA A 79 25.31 4.97 17.57
CA ALA A 79 25.80 3.60 17.68
C ALA A 79 24.85 2.58 17.03
N ARG A 80 23.53 2.67 17.26
CA ARG A 80 22.52 1.80 16.62
C ARG A 80 22.55 1.90 15.09
N VAL A 81 22.71 3.11 14.53
CA VAL A 81 22.83 3.32 13.07
C VAL A 81 24.13 2.71 12.52
N VAL A 82 25.25 2.88 13.24
CA VAL A 82 26.55 2.28 12.85
C VAL A 82 26.48 0.76 12.87
N ILE A 83 25.92 0.16 13.93
CA ILE A 83 25.70 -1.29 14.06
C ILE A 83 24.80 -1.79 12.92
N HIS A 84 23.68 -1.10 12.63
CA HIS A 84 22.79 -1.48 11.53
C HIS A 84 23.52 -1.51 10.17
N ARG A 85 24.32 -0.48 9.87
CA ARG A 85 25.12 -0.41 8.63
C ARG A 85 26.20 -1.49 8.58
N ALA A 86 26.86 -1.78 9.70
CA ALA A 86 27.81 -2.88 9.80
C ALA A 86 27.13 -4.24 9.55
N CYS A 87 25.95 -4.48 10.13
CA CYS A 87 25.16 -5.70 9.89
C CYS A 87 24.69 -5.85 8.44
N LYS A 88 24.30 -4.77 7.76
CA LYS A 88 24.05 -4.79 6.29
C LYS A 88 25.32 -5.21 5.54
N ARG A 89 26.45 -4.52 5.77
CA ARG A 89 27.71 -4.74 5.02
C ARG A 89 28.35 -6.11 5.28
N ALA A 90 28.23 -6.65 6.49
CA ALA A 90 28.73 -7.97 6.86
C ALA A 90 27.79 -9.11 6.44
N GLY A 91 26.62 -8.81 5.83
CA GLY A 91 25.65 -9.83 5.42
C GLY A 91 24.90 -10.50 6.58
N ILE A 92 25.04 -10.00 7.82
CA ILE A 92 24.45 -10.60 9.04
C ILE A 92 22.93 -10.72 8.90
N TYR A 93 22.26 -9.72 8.32
CA TYR A 93 20.81 -9.78 8.11
C TYR A 93 20.39 -10.84 7.08
N ARG A 94 21.17 -11.03 6.02
CA ARG A 94 20.96 -12.08 5.01
C ARG A 94 21.19 -13.48 5.59
N TRP A 95 22.05 -13.61 6.60
CA TRP A 95 22.28 -14.85 7.33
C TRP A 95 21.17 -15.16 8.35
N LEU A 96 20.73 -14.15 9.11
CA LEU A 96 19.64 -14.28 10.11
C LEU A 96 18.26 -14.49 9.46
N LEU A 97 17.99 -13.83 8.34
CA LEU A 97 16.75 -13.93 7.58
C LEU A 97 17.05 -14.16 6.09
N PRO A 98 17.47 -15.39 5.71
CA PRO A 98 17.76 -15.69 4.31
C PRO A 98 16.50 -15.54 3.43
N PRO A 99 16.67 -15.26 2.12
CA PRO A 99 15.62 -15.40 1.13
C PRO A 99 14.94 -16.78 1.22
N ARG A 100 13.61 -16.81 1.19
CA ARG A 100 12.81 -18.05 1.12
C ARG A 100 11.86 -17.99 -0.07
N LYS A 101 11.47 -19.15 -0.60
CA LYS A 101 10.38 -19.21 -1.59
C LYS A 101 9.05 -18.86 -0.92
N ALA A 102 8.20 -18.13 -1.64
CA ALA A 102 6.81 -17.93 -1.25
C ALA A 102 6.02 -19.22 -1.49
N VAL A 103 5.46 -19.79 -0.42
CA VAL A 103 4.44 -20.85 -0.50
C VAL A 103 3.08 -20.27 -0.91
N PRO A 104 2.18 -21.00 -1.58
CA PRO A 104 0.82 -20.51 -1.85
C PRO A 104 0.14 -20.05 -0.56
N LEU A 105 -0.56 -18.90 -0.57
CA LEU A 105 -1.19 -18.33 0.64
C LEU A 105 -2.33 -19.21 1.19
N GLU A 106 -2.92 -20.06 0.35
CA GLU A 106 -4.04 -20.95 0.69
C GLU A 106 -5.28 -20.23 1.26
N LEU A 107 -5.41 -18.93 0.99
CA LEU A 107 -6.59 -18.16 1.34
C LEU A 107 -7.81 -18.69 0.58
N ARG A 108 -8.80 -19.25 1.29
CA ARG A 108 -10.04 -19.77 0.71
C ARG A 108 -11.12 -18.70 0.77
N VAL A 109 -11.52 -18.15 -0.38
CA VAL A 109 -12.54 -17.10 -0.47
C VAL A 109 -13.94 -17.65 -0.77
N ASP A 110 -14.01 -18.77 -1.50
CA ASP A 110 -15.27 -19.29 -2.04
C ASP A 110 -16.30 -19.62 -0.94
N SER A 111 -15.86 -20.02 0.25
CA SER A 111 -16.72 -20.35 1.39
C SER A 111 -17.57 -19.19 1.94
N LEU A 112 -17.32 -17.95 1.51
CA LEU A 112 -18.08 -16.76 1.93
C LEU A 112 -19.04 -16.23 0.86
N ARG A 113 -18.98 -16.73 -0.39
CA ARG A 113 -19.84 -16.24 -1.48
C ARG A 113 -21.33 -16.51 -1.21
N ASP A 114 -21.63 -17.59 -0.49
CA ASP A 114 -23.00 -18.00 -0.16
C ASP A 114 -23.52 -17.37 1.16
N ALA A 115 -22.66 -16.66 1.90
CA ALA A 115 -23.00 -16.12 3.21
C ALA A 115 -23.65 -14.74 3.10
N ALA A 116 -24.99 -14.67 3.10
CA ALA A 116 -25.73 -13.42 3.17
C ALA A 116 -25.27 -12.57 4.38
N GLN A 117 -24.74 -11.36 4.11
CA GLN A 117 -24.25 -10.45 5.14
C GLN A 117 -25.23 -9.29 5.36
N PRO A 118 -25.49 -8.88 6.62
CA PRO A 118 -26.31 -7.70 6.90
C PRO A 118 -25.61 -6.43 6.39
N PRO A 119 -26.37 -5.45 5.85
CA PRO A 119 -25.82 -4.20 5.36
C PRO A 119 -25.13 -3.42 6.48
N VAL A 120 -23.97 -2.83 6.16
CA VAL A 120 -23.14 -2.11 7.12
C VAL A 120 -23.68 -0.68 7.31
N PRO A 121 -24.13 -0.26 8.52
CA PRO A 121 -24.84 1.01 8.71
C PRO A 121 -24.05 2.29 8.39
N TRP A 122 -22.72 2.20 8.37
CA TRP A 122 -21.79 3.31 8.09
C TRP A 122 -21.21 3.27 6.66
N SER A 123 -21.85 2.55 5.74
CA SER A 123 -21.33 2.33 4.39
C SER A 123 -21.33 3.58 3.50
N ASP A 124 -20.24 4.33 3.55
CA ASP A 124 -19.89 5.24 2.46
C ASP A 124 -19.70 4.42 1.17
N ARG A 125 -20.57 4.67 0.18
CA ARG A 125 -20.59 3.98 -1.11
C ARG A 125 -19.52 4.48 -2.08
N SER A 126 -18.80 5.56 -1.78
CA SER A 126 -17.65 6.04 -2.57
C SER A 126 -16.58 4.96 -2.78
N VAL A 127 -16.43 4.06 -1.80
CA VAL A 127 -15.49 2.93 -1.85
C VAL A 127 -15.81 1.91 -2.94
N LEU A 128 -17.04 1.88 -3.46
CA LEU A 128 -17.38 1.06 -4.63
C LEU A 128 -16.71 1.62 -5.89
N THR A 129 -16.74 2.95 -6.08
CA THR A 129 -16.05 3.62 -7.19
C THR A 129 -14.54 3.38 -7.13
N GLU A 130 -13.93 3.53 -5.95
CA GLU A 130 -12.49 3.26 -5.74
C GLU A 130 -12.15 1.79 -6.03
N ALA A 131 -12.99 0.85 -5.59
CA ALA A 131 -12.79 -0.57 -5.84
C ALA A 131 -12.97 -0.95 -7.33
N ASP A 132 -13.93 -0.35 -8.03
CA ASP A 132 -14.13 -0.53 -9.47
C ASP A 132 -12.94 0.06 -10.26
N GLU A 133 -12.41 1.23 -9.88
CA GLU A 133 -11.18 1.78 -10.49
C GLU A 133 -9.98 0.82 -10.31
N LEU A 134 -9.80 0.27 -9.11
CA LEU A 134 -8.78 -0.76 -8.84
C LEU A 134 -8.97 -2.01 -9.73
N LEU A 135 -10.21 -2.46 -9.97
CA LEU A 135 -10.50 -3.56 -10.89
C LEU A 135 -10.16 -3.22 -12.35
N THR A 136 -10.24 -1.95 -12.77
CA THR A 136 -9.74 -1.51 -14.09
C THR A 136 -8.22 -1.42 -14.18
N GLY A 137 -7.50 -1.66 -13.07
CA GLY A 137 -6.04 -1.59 -13.01
C GLY A 137 -5.51 -0.17 -12.84
N ARG A 138 -6.29 0.74 -12.21
CA ARG A 138 -5.92 2.12 -11.89
C ARG A 138 -5.93 2.34 -10.38
N ALA A 139 -5.04 3.21 -9.88
CA ALA A 139 -5.04 3.62 -8.48
C ALA A 139 -4.49 5.04 -8.28
N ASN A 140 -4.91 5.68 -7.19
CA ASN A 140 -4.36 6.95 -6.75
C ASN A 140 -3.13 6.74 -5.86
N TYR A 141 -1.95 7.09 -6.37
CA TYR A 141 -0.73 7.18 -5.55
C TYR A 141 -0.79 8.41 -4.66
N PHE A 142 -0.47 8.23 -3.38
CA PHE A 142 -0.50 9.26 -2.34
C PHE A 142 -1.88 9.95 -2.28
N SER A 143 -2.94 9.16 -2.45
CA SER A 143 -4.36 9.56 -2.47
C SER A 143 -4.83 10.48 -3.61
N VAL A 144 -3.93 11.05 -4.44
CA VAL A 144 -4.31 12.09 -5.43
C VAL A 144 -3.75 11.90 -6.85
N HIS A 145 -2.76 11.03 -7.05
CA HIS A 145 -2.11 10.86 -8.35
C HIS A 145 -2.59 9.58 -9.05
N ALA A 146 -3.62 9.70 -9.88
CA ALA A 146 -4.17 8.59 -10.65
C ALA A 146 -3.16 8.04 -11.67
N HIS A 147 -2.78 6.77 -11.53
CA HIS A 147 -1.89 6.06 -12.44
C HIS A 147 -2.42 4.66 -12.77
N ASP A 148 -2.08 4.19 -13.98
CA ASP A 148 -2.27 2.79 -14.35
C ASP A 148 -1.22 1.93 -13.61
N ILE A 149 -1.70 0.85 -13.00
CA ILE A 149 -0.91 -0.11 -12.21
C ILE A 149 -0.96 -1.53 -12.77
N GLY A 150 -2.00 -1.84 -13.56
CA GLY A 150 -2.32 -3.20 -14.00
C GLY A 150 -3.18 -3.96 -12.99
N ASN A 151 -3.71 -5.11 -13.40
CA ASN A 151 -4.51 -5.99 -12.55
C ASN A 151 -4.11 -7.46 -12.79
N PRO A 152 -3.28 -8.08 -11.92
CA PRO A 152 -2.65 -7.51 -10.72
C PRO A 152 -1.62 -6.40 -10.98
N PRO A 153 -1.25 -5.61 -9.95
CA PRO A 153 -0.28 -4.51 -10.09
C PRO A 153 1.15 -4.97 -10.38
N ASN A 154 1.91 -4.15 -11.12
CA ASN A 154 3.36 -4.33 -11.24
C ASN A 154 4.09 -3.80 -9.98
N TRP A 155 4.27 -4.65 -8.98
CA TRP A 155 4.82 -4.34 -7.64
C TRP A 155 6.22 -3.69 -7.57
N PHE A 156 6.86 -3.49 -8.72
CA PHE A 156 8.19 -2.89 -8.85
C PHE A 156 8.19 -1.65 -9.75
N LEU A 157 7.06 -1.24 -10.31
CA LEU A 157 6.95 -0.10 -11.22
C LEU A 157 6.83 1.23 -10.45
N ASN A 158 7.63 2.21 -10.86
CA ASN A 158 7.35 3.62 -10.66
C ASN A 158 6.60 4.14 -11.91
N PRO A 159 5.29 4.42 -11.84
CA PRO A 159 4.53 4.88 -13.01
C PRO A 159 4.81 6.35 -13.39
N PHE A 160 5.27 7.19 -12.46
CA PHE A 160 5.65 8.58 -12.74
C PHE A 160 6.87 8.68 -13.67
N GLN A 161 7.73 7.67 -13.66
CA GLN A 161 8.91 7.58 -14.54
C GLN A 161 8.80 6.46 -15.59
N ASN A 162 7.74 5.65 -15.53
CA ASN A 162 7.59 4.39 -16.27
C ASN A 162 8.84 3.47 -16.18
N LYS A 163 9.38 3.30 -14.97
CA LYS A 163 10.60 2.51 -14.72
C LYS A 163 10.38 1.47 -13.62
N ARG A 164 10.97 0.28 -13.79
CA ARG A 164 10.90 -0.78 -12.78
C ARG A 164 12.16 -0.81 -11.91
N HIS A 165 12.00 -1.13 -10.62
CA HIS A 165 13.11 -1.33 -9.70
C HIS A 165 14.08 -2.40 -10.23
N PRO A 166 15.40 -2.12 -10.39
CA PRO A 166 16.33 -3.02 -11.07
C PRO A 166 16.70 -4.26 -10.26
N GLN A 167 16.47 -4.23 -8.94
CA GLN A 167 16.93 -5.26 -8.00
C GLN A 167 15.76 -5.96 -7.26
N PRO A 168 14.80 -6.59 -7.96
CA PRO A 168 13.68 -7.28 -7.29
C PRO A 168 14.10 -8.61 -6.65
N ALA A 169 15.24 -9.19 -7.06
CA ALA A 169 15.71 -10.51 -6.64
C ALA A 169 16.82 -10.49 -5.57
N LEU A 170 17.35 -9.32 -5.19
CA LEU A 170 18.37 -9.21 -4.14
C LEU A 170 17.76 -9.35 -2.75
N HIS A 171 18.56 -9.75 -1.75
CA HIS A 171 18.12 -9.63 -0.36
C HIS A 171 17.96 -8.14 0.00
N TRP A 172 16.93 -7.79 0.77
CA TRP A 172 16.61 -6.38 1.09
C TRP A 172 17.77 -5.61 1.74
N SER A 173 18.68 -6.28 2.44
CA SER A 173 19.85 -5.64 3.08
C SER A 173 21.00 -5.33 2.11
N GLU A 174 20.95 -5.87 0.88
CA GLU A 174 21.98 -5.71 -0.16
C GLU A 174 21.60 -4.63 -1.18
N ILE A 175 20.33 -4.23 -1.20
CA ILE A 175 19.83 -3.12 -2.02
C ILE A 175 20.36 -1.80 -1.42
N ALA A 176 20.80 -0.91 -2.31
CA ALA A 176 21.27 0.43 -1.93
C ALA A 176 20.10 1.28 -1.40
N ASP A 177 20.35 2.03 -0.33
CA ASP A 177 19.32 2.89 0.29
C ASP A 177 18.84 4.03 -0.65
N PHE A 178 19.65 4.33 -1.67
CA PHE A 178 19.33 5.28 -2.74
C PHE A 178 19.74 4.69 -4.10
N SER A 179 18.82 4.68 -5.06
CA SER A 179 19.10 4.44 -6.48
C SER A 179 18.57 5.62 -7.28
N ALA A 180 19.44 6.25 -8.08
CA ALA A 180 19.03 7.34 -8.97
C ALA A 180 18.16 6.84 -10.14
N ASP A 181 18.17 5.55 -10.42
CA ASP A 181 17.62 4.98 -11.65
C ASP A 181 16.09 4.98 -11.65
N VAL A 182 15.44 4.87 -10.48
CA VAL A 182 13.99 4.61 -10.34
C VAL A 182 13.25 5.67 -9.50
N GLY A 183 13.94 6.74 -9.08
CA GLY A 183 13.35 7.84 -8.31
C GLY A 183 13.05 7.48 -6.84
N ASP A 184 12.08 8.16 -6.22
CA ASP A 184 11.74 7.92 -4.80
C ASP A 184 11.13 6.52 -4.64
N ILE A 185 11.79 5.70 -3.82
CA ILE A 185 11.39 4.33 -3.49
C ILE A 185 9.98 4.24 -2.87
N LYS A 186 9.48 5.32 -2.24
CA LYS A 186 8.12 5.38 -1.70
C LYS A 186 7.05 5.17 -2.77
N VAL A 187 7.35 5.49 -4.03
CA VAL A 187 6.45 5.19 -5.15
C VAL A 187 6.30 3.67 -5.31
N VAL A 188 7.41 2.92 -5.32
CA VAL A 188 7.36 1.45 -5.42
C VAL A 188 6.67 0.82 -4.21
N TRP A 189 6.88 1.40 -3.01
CA TRP A 189 6.24 0.93 -1.79
C TRP A 189 4.73 1.19 -1.73
N GLU A 190 4.22 2.25 -2.37
CA GLU A 190 2.83 2.71 -2.21
C GLU A 190 1.79 1.60 -2.43
N ILE A 191 1.82 0.93 -3.59
CA ILE A 191 0.89 -0.17 -3.89
C ILE A 191 1.19 -1.42 -3.04
N SER A 192 2.45 -1.57 -2.59
CA SER A 192 2.88 -2.61 -1.64
C SER A 192 2.51 -2.31 -0.17
N ARG A 193 1.82 -1.20 0.15
CA ARG A 193 1.21 -0.93 1.47
C ARG A 193 -0.14 -1.63 1.68
N PHE A 194 -0.72 -2.20 0.63
CA PHE A 194 -2.01 -2.91 0.66
C PHE A 194 -3.21 -2.05 1.09
N SER A 195 -3.17 -0.72 0.86
CA SER A 195 -4.33 0.17 1.06
C SER A 195 -5.57 -0.29 0.27
N TRP A 196 -5.37 -0.93 -0.89
CA TRP A 196 -6.41 -1.56 -1.71
C TRP A 196 -7.11 -2.75 -1.04
N ALA A 197 -6.50 -3.44 -0.07
CA ALA A 197 -7.11 -4.64 0.52
C ALA A 197 -8.32 -4.31 1.41
N PRO A 198 -8.25 -3.33 2.34
CA PRO A 198 -9.45 -2.82 3.02
C PRO A 198 -10.51 -2.24 2.08
N VAL A 199 -10.12 -1.65 0.96
CA VAL A 199 -11.05 -1.14 -0.07
C VAL A 199 -11.87 -2.27 -0.67
N PHE A 200 -11.22 -3.33 -1.18
CA PHE A 200 -11.92 -4.52 -1.69
C PHE A 200 -12.77 -5.22 -0.62
N ALA A 201 -12.28 -5.35 0.61
CA ALA A 201 -13.04 -5.95 1.70
C ALA A 201 -14.31 -5.13 2.03
N ARG A 202 -14.22 -3.78 2.06
CA ARG A 202 -15.38 -2.89 2.21
C ARG A 202 -16.35 -2.99 1.04
N ALA A 203 -15.85 -2.95 -0.19
CA ALA A 203 -16.66 -3.01 -1.39
C ALA A 203 -17.47 -4.31 -1.45
N TRP A 204 -16.86 -5.45 -1.13
CA TRP A 204 -17.58 -6.72 -0.96
C TRP A 204 -18.62 -6.66 0.16
N ARG A 205 -18.27 -6.15 1.35
CA ARG A 205 -19.21 -6.04 2.50
C ARG A 205 -20.42 -5.14 2.24
N ILE A 206 -20.34 -4.23 1.25
CA ILE A 206 -21.42 -3.31 0.87
C ILE A 206 -22.27 -3.87 -0.28
N SER A 207 -21.65 -4.56 -1.24
CA SER A 207 -22.30 -4.98 -2.50
C SER A 207 -22.66 -6.47 -2.56
N GLY A 208 -21.97 -7.32 -1.80
CA GLY A 208 -21.97 -8.77 -1.98
C GLY A 208 -21.16 -9.26 -3.20
N ASP A 209 -20.59 -8.36 -4.02
CA ASP A 209 -19.96 -8.72 -5.29
C ASP A 209 -18.63 -9.47 -5.06
N ALA A 210 -18.62 -10.75 -5.45
CA ALA A 210 -17.49 -11.66 -5.31
C ALA A 210 -16.24 -11.23 -6.09
N ARG A 211 -16.35 -10.33 -7.08
CA ARG A 211 -15.20 -9.81 -7.84
C ARG A 211 -14.17 -9.15 -6.93
N TYR A 212 -14.61 -8.40 -5.91
CA TYR A 212 -13.73 -7.68 -5.00
C TYR A 212 -12.87 -8.62 -4.12
N LEU A 213 -13.47 -9.64 -3.49
CA LEU A 213 -12.67 -10.61 -2.71
C LEU A 213 -11.77 -11.46 -3.61
N SER A 214 -12.22 -11.79 -4.83
CA SER A 214 -11.43 -12.56 -5.79
C SER A 214 -10.21 -11.77 -6.25
N ALA A 215 -10.36 -10.47 -6.51
CA ALA A 215 -9.25 -9.56 -6.79
C ALA A 215 -8.31 -9.42 -5.58
N MET A 216 -8.86 -9.23 -4.36
CA MET A 216 -8.05 -9.16 -3.14
C MET A 216 -7.18 -10.42 -2.95
N GLN A 217 -7.76 -11.61 -3.08
CA GLN A 217 -7.06 -12.90 -3.00
C GLN A 217 -5.96 -13.01 -4.07
N LEU A 218 -6.30 -12.69 -5.32
CA LEU A 218 -5.37 -12.71 -6.45
C LEU A 218 -4.19 -11.76 -6.23
N TRP A 219 -4.45 -10.53 -5.79
CA TRP A 219 -3.44 -9.50 -5.57
C TRP A 219 -2.53 -9.85 -4.38
N MET A 220 -3.09 -10.36 -3.27
CA MET A 220 -2.29 -10.85 -2.14
C MET A 220 -1.38 -12.02 -2.57
N GLN A 221 -1.94 -12.99 -3.32
CA GLN A 221 -1.23 -14.17 -3.79
C GLN A 221 -0.14 -13.81 -4.81
N ASP A 222 -0.40 -12.88 -5.72
CA ASP A 222 0.59 -12.43 -6.69
C ASP A 222 1.68 -11.57 -6.05
N TRP A 223 1.34 -10.64 -5.15
CA TRP A 223 2.33 -9.88 -4.39
C TRP A 223 3.29 -10.81 -3.65
N TRP A 224 2.75 -11.81 -2.95
CA TRP A 224 3.56 -12.76 -2.18
C TRP A 224 4.47 -13.60 -3.07
N ARG A 225 3.97 -14.08 -4.22
CA ARG A 225 4.75 -14.79 -5.24
C ARG A 225 5.86 -13.92 -5.83
N CYS A 226 5.57 -12.65 -6.11
CA CYS A 226 6.50 -11.68 -6.70
C CYS A 226 7.49 -11.08 -5.69
N ASN A 227 7.17 -11.09 -4.40
CA ASN A 227 7.98 -10.55 -3.31
C ASN A 227 8.24 -11.62 -2.23
N PRO A 228 8.98 -12.71 -2.54
CA PRO A 228 9.25 -13.76 -1.56
C PRO A 228 9.92 -13.21 -0.29
N PRO A 229 9.80 -13.88 0.87
CA PRO A 229 10.41 -13.45 2.13
C PRO A 229 11.83 -12.92 1.97
N ASN A 230 12.04 -11.72 2.50
CA ASN A 230 13.33 -11.03 2.52
C ASN A 230 13.92 -10.65 1.13
N THR A 231 13.14 -10.70 0.06
CA THR A 231 13.63 -10.52 -1.33
C THR A 231 13.01 -9.29 -2.00
N GLY A 232 13.84 -8.35 -2.44
CA GLY A 232 13.44 -7.17 -3.20
C GLY A 232 13.13 -5.91 -2.37
N PRO A 233 12.83 -4.78 -3.05
CA PRO A 233 12.69 -3.45 -2.45
C PRO A 233 11.56 -3.35 -1.41
N ASN A 234 10.49 -4.13 -1.58
CA ASN A 234 9.29 -4.06 -0.72
C ASN A 234 9.51 -4.63 0.70
N TRP A 235 10.68 -5.21 0.97
CA TRP A 235 11.13 -5.68 2.29
C TRP A 235 12.20 -4.78 2.95
N MET A 236 12.63 -3.69 2.30
CA MET A 236 13.69 -2.83 2.84
C MET A 236 13.28 -2.06 4.09
N CYS A 237 12.01 -1.64 4.18
CA CYS A 237 11.50 -0.84 5.29
C CYS A 237 10.61 -1.64 6.24
N GLY A 238 10.89 -1.57 7.55
CA GLY A 238 10.10 -2.22 8.60
C GLY A 238 8.70 -1.60 8.73
N GLN A 239 8.59 -0.27 8.69
CA GLN A 239 7.33 0.45 8.69
C GLN A 239 6.42 0.00 7.54
N GLU A 240 6.93 -0.07 6.30
CA GLU A 240 6.14 -0.49 5.14
C GLU A 240 5.71 -1.96 5.23
N THR A 241 6.61 -2.81 5.73
CA THR A 241 6.30 -4.22 6.05
C THR A 241 5.18 -4.31 7.09
N SER A 242 5.17 -3.41 8.08
CA SER A 242 4.16 -3.36 9.14
C SER A 242 2.80 -2.84 8.64
N ILE A 243 2.80 -1.77 7.85
CA ILE A 243 1.58 -1.21 7.25
C ILE A 243 0.90 -2.25 6.35
N ARG A 244 1.66 -2.92 5.49
CA ARG A 244 1.18 -4.03 4.65
C ARG A 244 0.55 -5.14 5.48
N LEU A 245 1.21 -5.57 6.56
CA LEU A 245 0.71 -6.62 7.43
C LEU A 245 -0.60 -6.22 8.14
N ILE A 246 -0.67 -4.99 8.65
CA ILE A 246 -1.88 -4.45 9.29
C ILE A 246 -3.03 -4.40 8.30
N ASN A 247 -2.81 -3.86 7.09
CA ASN A 247 -3.85 -3.76 6.07
C ASN A 247 -4.34 -5.13 5.58
N ALA A 248 -3.43 -6.10 5.40
CA ALA A 248 -3.80 -7.47 5.06
C ALA A 248 -4.68 -8.13 6.14
N LEU A 249 -4.26 -8.08 7.41
CA LEU A 249 -5.02 -8.69 8.52
C LEU A 249 -6.32 -7.95 8.81
N LEU A 250 -6.36 -6.63 8.63
CA LEU A 250 -7.58 -5.84 8.72
C LEU A 250 -8.57 -6.21 7.61
N ALA A 251 -8.12 -6.29 6.36
CA ALA A 251 -8.95 -6.67 5.22
C ALA A 251 -9.56 -8.07 5.39
N LEU A 252 -8.75 -9.04 5.82
CA LEU A 252 -9.23 -10.40 6.14
C LEU A 252 -10.29 -10.38 7.24
N ARG A 253 -10.09 -9.60 8.31
CA ARG A 253 -11.08 -9.43 9.39
C ARG A 253 -12.37 -8.76 8.91
N MET A 254 -12.28 -7.71 8.10
CA MET A 254 -13.45 -7.03 7.54
C MET A 254 -14.24 -7.94 6.59
N ALA A 255 -13.54 -8.79 5.86
CA ALA A 255 -14.11 -9.82 4.99
C ALA A 255 -14.62 -11.06 5.75
N GLY A 256 -14.39 -11.21 7.06
CA GLY A 256 -14.72 -12.44 7.80
C GLY A 256 -13.83 -13.66 7.47
N LEU A 257 -12.72 -13.43 6.77
CA LEU A 257 -11.72 -14.43 6.37
C LEU A 257 -10.62 -14.64 7.43
N GLU A 258 -10.71 -13.98 8.59
CA GLU A 258 -9.72 -14.03 9.68
C GLU A 258 -9.39 -15.45 10.18
N LYS A 259 -10.34 -16.39 10.04
CA LYS A 259 -10.22 -17.80 10.44
C LYS A 259 -9.84 -18.73 9.29
N ASN A 260 -9.73 -18.23 8.06
CA ASN A 260 -9.37 -19.03 6.88
C ASN A 260 -7.84 -19.19 6.80
N VAL A 261 -7.31 -19.83 7.84
CA VAL A 261 -5.87 -20.02 8.10
C VAL A 261 -5.33 -21.14 7.23
N GLY A 262 -4.79 -20.76 6.07
CA GLY A 262 -3.88 -21.60 5.30
C GLY A 262 -2.47 -21.57 5.86
N SER A 263 -1.67 -22.62 5.61
CA SER A 263 -0.27 -22.69 6.04
C SER A 263 0.57 -21.54 5.46
N GLY A 264 0.27 -21.14 4.23
CA GLY A 264 0.92 -20.00 3.58
C GLY A 264 0.54 -18.64 4.16
N LEU A 265 -0.68 -18.48 4.70
CA LEU A 265 -1.05 -17.25 5.42
C LEU A 265 -0.27 -17.14 6.75
N VAL A 266 -0.05 -18.26 7.45
CA VAL A 266 0.84 -18.30 8.62
C VAL A 266 2.27 -17.91 8.22
N ALA A 267 2.82 -18.51 7.17
CA ALA A 267 4.15 -18.17 6.66
C ALA A 267 4.27 -16.70 6.20
N PHE A 268 3.20 -16.13 5.61
CA PHE A 268 3.13 -14.71 5.26
C PHE A 268 3.23 -13.82 6.49
N VAL A 269 2.38 -14.03 7.50
CA VAL A 269 2.37 -13.21 8.72
C VAL A 269 3.69 -13.36 9.49
N GLU A 270 4.19 -14.60 9.62
CA GLU A 270 5.46 -14.88 10.28
C GLU A 270 6.65 -14.17 9.62
N ALA A 271 6.74 -14.20 8.28
CA ALA A 271 7.80 -13.52 7.54
C ALA A 271 7.78 -11.99 7.77
N HIS A 272 6.59 -11.38 7.80
CA HIS A 272 6.44 -9.95 8.11
C HIS A 272 6.85 -9.64 9.55
N CYS A 273 6.38 -10.41 10.54
CA CYS A 273 6.76 -10.19 11.94
C CYS A 273 8.27 -10.37 12.16
N ARG A 274 8.86 -11.49 11.69
CA ARG A 274 10.31 -11.73 11.81
C ARG A 274 11.14 -10.63 11.15
N ARG A 275 10.73 -10.14 9.97
CA ARG A 275 11.42 -9.04 9.29
C ARG A 275 11.44 -7.77 10.15
N VAL A 276 10.30 -7.39 10.72
CA VAL A 276 10.19 -6.17 11.55
C VAL A 276 10.99 -6.32 12.84
N ASP A 277 10.83 -7.47 13.52
CA ASP A 277 11.47 -7.81 14.79
C ASP A 277 13.00 -7.64 14.75
N LEU A 278 13.62 -8.16 13.68
CA LEU A 278 15.08 -8.14 13.44
C LEU A 278 15.70 -6.73 13.49
N THR A 279 14.97 -5.69 13.09
CA THR A 279 15.50 -4.32 13.00
C THR A 279 14.99 -3.35 14.05
N THR A 280 14.18 -3.82 15.01
CA THR A 280 13.58 -2.99 16.09
C THR A 280 14.59 -2.08 16.81
N PHE A 281 15.81 -2.54 17.08
CA PHE A 281 16.87 -1.73 17.70
C PHE A 281 17.30 -0.53 16.86
N TYR A 282 17.26 -0.64 15.53
CA TYR A 282 17.55 0.43 14.58
C TYR A 282 16.33 1.34 14.40
N THR A 283 15.12 0.77 14.40
CA THR A 283 13.84 1.51 14.34
C THR A 283 13.74 2.56 15.44
N VAL A 284 14.14 2.23 16.67
CA VAL A 284 14.21 3.17 17.80
C VAL A 284 15.11 4.38 17.49
N ALA A 285 16.19 4.18 16.73
CA ALA A 285 17.19 5.22 16.42
C ALA A 285 16.78 6.17 15.29
N GLN A 286 15.69 5.89 14.57
CA GLN A 286 15.17 6.78 13.53
C GLN A 286 14.36 7.97 14.10
N ASP A 287 14.00 7.91 15.39
CA ASP A 287 13.26 8.92 16.16
C ASP A 287 12.09 9.59 15.41
N ASN A 288 11.30 8.76 14.72
CA ASN A 288 10.19 9.17 13.88
C ASN A 288 8.99 8.21 14.07
N ASN A 289 8.01 8.25 13.16
CA ASN A 289 6.81 7.42 13.23
C ASN A 289 7.04 5.91 12.98
N HIS A 290 8.23 5.48 12.53
CA HIS A 290 8.52 4.06 12.28
C HIS A 290 8.35 3.23 13.55
N ALA A 291 8.81 3.72 14.70
CA ALA A 291 8.70 3.00 15.96
C ALA A 291 7.23 2.69 16.35
N THR A 292 6.32 3.64 16.14
CA THR A 292 4.88 3.44 16.37
C THR A 292 4.30 2.45 15.36
N SER A 293 4.63 2.58 14.07
CA SER A 293 4.14 1.69 13.00
C SER A 293 4.63 0.25 13.15
N GLU A 294 5.90 0.06 13.49
CA GLU A 294 6.53 -1.26 13.62
C GLU A 294 6.10 -1.98 14.91
N ALA A 295 5.91 -1.25 16.01
CA ALA A 295 5.32 -1.80 17.22
C ALA A 295 3.86 -2.27 16.98
N ALA A 296 3.06 -1.47 16.26
CA ALA A 296 1.70 -1.85 15.87
C ALA A 296 1.69 -3.10 14.96
N GLY A 297 2.61 -3.18 13.98
CA GLY A 297 2.76 -4.35 13.10
C GLY A 297 3.10 -5.63 13.86
N LEU A 298 4.08 -5.58 14.76
CA LEU A 298 4.46 -6.70 15.62
C LEU A 298 3.33 -7.10 16.57
N PHE A 299 2.62 -6.13 17.17
CA PHE A 299 1.52 -6.41 18.08
C PHE A 299 0.33 -7.08 17.36
N VAL A 300 -0.10 -6.54 16.22
CA VAL A 300 -1.22 -7.09 15.43
C VAL A 300 -0.86 -8.47 14.86
N GLY A 301 0.29 -8.57 14.18
CA GLY A 301 0.75 -9.82 13.59
C GLY A 301 1.05 -10.90 14.62
N GLY A 302 1.78 -10.56 15.69
CA GLY A 302 2.07 -11.47 16.80
C GLY A 302 0.80 -11.92 17.54
N THR A 303 -0.21 -11.05 17.69
CA THR A 303 -1.51 -11.45 18.26
C THR A 303 -2.26 -12.43 17.35
N TRP A 304 -2.16 -12.27 16.03
CA TRP A 304 -2.74 -13.20 15.08
C TRP A 304 -2.00 -14.55 15.10
N LEU A 305 -0.65 -14.55 15.07
CA LEU A 305 0.16 -15.77 15.17
C LEU A 305 -0.09 -16.52 16.49
N ALA A 306 -0.24 -15.83 17.62
CA ALA A 306 -0.55 -16.44 18.90
C ALA A 306 -1.95 -17.11 18.97
N ARG A 307 -2.79 -16.94 17.93
CA ARG A 307 -4.12 -17.57 17.80
C ARG A 307 -4.20 -18.61 16.67
N HIS A 308 -3.32 -18.52 15.69
CA HIS A 308 -3.47 -19.19 14.39
C HIS A 308 -2.18 -19.85 13.86
N GLY A 309 -1.03 -19.54 14.44
CA GLY A 309 0.25 -20.20 14.11
C GLY A 309 0.60 -21.32 15.11
N GLU A 310 1.63 -22.07 14.78
CA GLU A 310 2.16 -23.16 15.61
C GLU A 310 3.33 -22.66 16.49
N GLY A 311 3.46 -23.20 17.71
CA GLY A 311 4.62 -22.99 18.60
C GLY A 311 4.69 -21.63 19.34
N GLU A 312 5.88 -21.31 19.88
CA GLU A 312 6.13 -20.12 20.72
C GLU A 312 6.21 -18.78 19.95
N LEU A 313 5.35 -18.55 18.95
CA LEU A 313 5.25 -17.25 18.27
C LEU A 313 4.61 -16.15 19.15
N SER A 314 4.17 -16.50 20.36
CA SER A 314 3.65 -15.59 21.39
C SER A 314 4.67 -14.53 21.85
N VAL A 315 5.98 -14.81 21.70
CA VAL A 315 7.06 -13.86 22.03
C VAL A 315 7.02 -12.60 21.16
N LEU A 316 6.63 -12.72 19.88
CA LEU A 316 6.54 -11.60 18.94
C LEU A 316 5.43 -10.61 19.36
N ARG A 317 4.29 -11.13 19.86
CA ARG A 317 3.22 -10.31 20.46
C ARG A 317 3.74 -9.53 21.67
N LYS A 318 4.48 -10.21 22.57
CA LYS A 318 5.05 -9.58 23.76
C LYS A 318 6.03 -8.47 23.36
N HIS A 319 6.94 -8.74 22.43
CA HIS A 319 7.93 -7.75 22.01
C HIS A 319 7.30 -6.51 21.36
N GLY A 320 6.26 -6.69 20.53
CA GLY A 320 5.46 -5.57 20.01
C GLY A 320 4.82 -4.71 21.12
N GLY A 321 4.26 -5.35 22.15
CA GLY A 321 3.73 -4.67 23.34
C GLY A 321 4.81 -3.92 24.15
N ASP A 322 5.94 -4.57 24.42
CA ASP A 322 7.08 -3.99 25.14
C ASP A 322 7.71 -2.81 24.36
N MET A 323 7.73 -2.89 23.03
CA MET A 323 8.18 -1.81 22.14
C MET A 323 7.20 -0.63 22.14
N TRP A 324 5.89 -0.90 22.07
CA TRP A 324 4.85 0.13 22.18
C TRP A 324 4.94 0.87 23.52
N GLY A 325 5.07 0.12 24.62
CA GLY A 325 5.26 0.67 25.97
C GLY A 325 6.49 1.57 26.03
N ARG A 326 7.68 1.06 25.67
CA ARG A 326 8.94 1.84 25.74
C ARG A 326 8.89 3.16 24.95
N HIS A 327 8.20 3.22 23.81
CA HIS A 327 8.08 4.46 23.02
C HIS A 327 7.01 5.44 23.51
N HIS A 328 5.93 4.96 24.14
CA HIS A 328 4.81 5.81 24.54
C HIS A 328 4.75 6.11 26.05
N SER A 329 5.28 5.26 26.94
CA SER A 329 5.37 5.54 28.38
C SER A 329 6.02 6.90 28.72
N PRO A 330 7.17 7.31 28.13
CA PRO A 330 7.73 8.64 28.38
C PRO A 330 6.95 9.80 27.72
N LYS A 331 6.08 9.54 26.73
CA LYS A 331 5.25 10.56 26.06
C LYS A 331 3.88 10.73 26.70
N ILE A 332 3.28 9.65 27.20
CA ILE A 332 2.00 9.64 27.92
C ILE A 332 2.12 10.31 29.29
N PHE A 333 3.26 10.16 29.99
CA PHE A 333 3.49 10.83 31.28
C PHE A 333 3.58 12.37 31.18
N ILE A 334 3.80 12.92 29.99
CA ILE A 334 3.84 14.38 29.73
C ILE A 334 2.46 14.88 29.29
N LEU A 335 1.66 14.07 28.59
CA LEU A 335 0.28 14.41 28.20
C LEU A 335 -0.78 14.11 29.29
N GLY A 336 -0.43 13.37 30.35
CA GLY A 336 -1.29 13.08 31.50
C GLY A 336 -1.64 14.28 32.40
N ARG A 337 -1.14 15.49 32.11
CA ARG A 337 -1.57 16.75 32.72
C ARG A 337 -2.14 17.72 31.68
N LEU A 338 -3.22 17.31 31.02
CA LEU A 338 -4.18 18.30 30.53
C LEU A 338 -4.87 18.92 31.75
N PRO A 339 -4.87 20.25 31.93
CA PRO A 339 -5.72 20.88 32.93
C PRO A 339 -7.18 20.60 32.55
N GLN A 340 -8.01 20.23 33.52
CA GLN A 340 -9.46 20.29 33.32
C GLN A 340 -9.83 21.74 32.97
N ARG A 341 -10.25 21.96 31.73
CA ARG A 341 -11.03 23.15 31.36
C ARG A 341 -12.48 22.86 31.68
N ASP A 342 -12.83 23.05 32.94
CA ASP A 342 -14.21 23.28 33.32
C ASP A 342 -14.71 24.56 32.62
N GLY A 343 -16.00 24.56 32.24
CA GLY A 343 -16.69 25.75 31.77
C GLY A 343 -16.97 25.82 30.27
N TRP A 344 -17.92 25.00 29.80
CA TRP A 344 -19.00 25.46 28.92
C TRP A 344 -20.31 24.81 29.36
N ALA A 345 -20.94 25.41 30.37
CA ALA A 345 -22.30 25.11 30.79
C ALA A 345 -23.06 26.43 30.94
N ARG A 346 -23.59 26.92 29.82
CA ARG A 346 -24.79 27.76 29.63
C ARG A 346 -24.98 28.04 28.15
#